data_AF-A0A2V6G469-F1
#
_entry.id   AF-A0A2V6G469-F1
#
_cell.length_a   1.000
_cell.length_b   1.000
_cell.length_c   1.000
_cell.angle_alpha   90.00
_cell.angle_beta   90.00
_cell.angle_gamma   90.00
#
_symmetry.space_group_name_H-M   'P 1'
#
loop_
_entity.id
_entity.type
_entity.pdbx_description
1 polymer ?
#
loop_
_entity_poly.entity_id
_entity_poly.type
_entity_poly.pdbx_seq_one_letter_code
_entity_poly.pdbx_strand_id
1 'polypeptide(L)' 'RELAKLVCDVVGFDGELVWDKTKPDGTPRKLLDVTRIRVLGWQPTIPLRKGIEQTHEWFLANWPQK' A
#
# COMPACT_ATOMS: atom_id res chain seq x y z
N ARG A 1 -2.98 9.83 1.96
CA ARG A 1 -2.68 9.97 3.41
C ARG A 1 -2.80 8.64 4.16
N GLU A 2 -3.94 7.95 4.10
CA GLU A 2 -4.17 6.67 4.81
C GLU A 2 -3.15 5.59 4.47
N LEU A 3 -2.83 5.41 3.18
CA LEU A 3 -1.83 4.44 2.74
C LEU A 3 -0.45 4.67 3.39
N ALA A 4 0.02 5.93 3.44
CA ALA A 4 1.32 6.24 4.03
C ALA A 4 1.36 5.90 5.53
N LYS A 5 0.29 6.22 6.28
CA LYS A 5 0.16 5.85 7.69
C LYS A 5 0.18 4.33 7.89
N LEU A 6 -0.58 3.60 7.07
CA LEU A 6 -0.59 2.14 7.11
C LEU A 6 0.81 1.55 6.87
N VAL A 7 1.56 2.11 5.92
CA VAL A 7 2.95 1.70 5.70
C VAL A 7 3.81 2.00 6.93
N CYS A 8 3.72 3.20 7.52
CA CYS A 8 4.44 3.53 8.75
C CYS A 8 4.15 2.54 9.88
N ASP A 9 2.88 2.20 10.11
CA ASP A 9 2.49 1.22 11.12
C ASP A 9 3.13 -0.16 10.86
N VAL A 10 3.12 -0.61 9.60
CA VAL A 10 3.65 -1.93 9.22
C VAL A 10 5.17 -1.99 9.36
N VAL A 11 5.89 -0.91 9.03
CA VAL A 11 7.36 -0.87 9.12
C VAL A 11 7.86 -0.45 10.50
N GLY A 12 6.97 -0.08 11.42
CA GLY A 12 7.33 0.40 12.76
C GLY A 12 7.95 1.80 12.77
N PHE A 13 7.58 2.67 11.83
CA PHE A 13 8.06 4.05 11.78
C PHE A 13 7.27 4.94 12.76
N ASP A 14 7.97 5.55 13.71
CA ASP A 14 7.43 6.40 14.77
C ASP A 14 7.72 7.91 14.58
N GLY A 15 8.38 8.27 13.48
CA GLY A 15 8.70 9.65 13.14
C GLY A 15 7.51 10.45 12.58
N GLU A 16 7.79 11.71 12.23
CA GLU A 16 6.77 12.61 11.67
C GLU A 16 6.55 12.39 10.16
N LEU A 17 5.27 12.32 9.76
CA LEU A 17 4.88 12.33 8.35
C LEU A 17 4.66 13.76 7.84
N VAL A 18 5.56 14.23 6.98
CA VAL A 18 5.48 15.55 6.34
C VAL A 18 4.95 15.43 4.91
N TRP A 19 3.96 16.26 4.56
CA TRP A 19 3.38 16.32 3.21
C TRP A 19 3.88 17.57 2.47
N ASP A 20 4.78 17.38 1.50
CA ASP A 20 5.29 18.45 0.66
C ASP A 20 4.26 18.86 -0.40
N LYS A 21 3.54 19.96 -0.15
CA LYS A 21 2.53 20.53 -1.05
C LYS A 21 3.12 21.24 -2.28
N THR A 22 4.45 21.39 -2.36
CA THR A 22 5.09 21.96 -3.56
C THR A 22 5.12 20.95 -4.71
N LYS A 23 4.92 19.66 -4.43
CA LYS A 23 4.81 18.61 -5.44
C LYS A 23 3.35 18.48 -5.90
N PRO A 24 3.10 18.33 -7.22
CA PRO A 24 1.75 18.18 -7.73
C PRO A 24 1.16 16.84 -7.31
N ASP A 25 -0.11 16.87 -6.90
CA ASP A 25 -0.89 15.66 -6.74
C ASP A 25 -1.28 15.06 -8.11
N GLY A 26 -1.42 13.73 -8.14
CA GLY A 26 -1.99 13.03 -9.29
C GLY A 26 -3.52 13.17 -9.37
N THR A 27 -4.16 12.34 -10.19
CA THR A 27 -5.63 12.29 -10.26
C THR A 27 -6.23 11.96 -8.88
N PRO A 28 -7.22 12.72 -8.37
CA PRO A 28 -7.75 12.53 -7.01
C PRO A 28 -8.32 11.13 -6.73
N ARG A 29 -8.84 10.46 -7.76
CA ARG A 29 -9.38 9.09 -7.66
C ARG A 29 -9.14 8.32 -8.94
N LYS A 30 -8.54 7.14 -8.80
CA LYS A 30 -8.35 6.19 -9.89
C LYS A 30 -8.60 4.78 -9.36
N LEU A 31 -9.83 4.29 -9.54
CA LEU A 31 -10.27 2.97 -9.08
C LEU A 31 -10.88 2.20 -10.25
N LEU A 32 -10.78 0.87 -10.20
CA LEU A 32 -11.42 -0.01 -11.16
C LEU A 32 -12.80 -0.45 -10.65
N ASP A 33 -13.77 -0.53 -11.55
CA ASP A 33 -14.98 -1.32 -11.32
C ASP A 33 -14.64 -2.81 -11.50
N VAL A 34 -14.79 -3.58 -10.43
CA VAL A 34 -14.48 -5.02 -10.37
C VAL A 34 -15.73 -5.89 -10.51
N THR A 35 -16.89 -5.33 -10.86
CA THR A 35 -18.15 -6.07 -10.96
C THR A 35 -18.04 -7.24 -11.95
N ARG A 36 -17.45 -7.01 -13.13
CA ARG A 36 -17.31 -8.05 -14.16
C ARG A 36 -16.47 -9.23 -13.70
N ILE A 37 -15.34 -8.99 -13.05
CA ILE A 37 -14.46 -10.07 -12.58
C ILE A 37 -15.06 -10.84 -11.40
N ARG A 38 -15.88 -10.16 -10.57
CA ARG A 38 -16.67 -10.80 -9.51
C ARG A 38 -17.76 -11.73 -10.04
N VAL A 39 -18.43 -11.34 -11.13
CA VAL A 39 -19.43 -12.21 -11.81
C VAL A 39 -18.77 -13.49 -12.33
N LEU A 40 -17.50 -13.43 -12.74
CA LEU A 40 -16.72 -14.60 -13.15
C LEU A 40 -16.25 -15.48 -11.97
N GLY A 41 -16.68 -15.17 -10.73
CA GLY A 41 -16.36 -15.94 -9.54
C GLY A 41 -15.02 -15.60 -8.88
N TRP A 42 -14.29 -14.60 -9.39
CA TRP A 42 -13.04 -14.18 -8.79
C TRP A 42 -13.24 -13.02 -7.81
N GLN A 43 -12.55 -13.06 -6.68
CA GLN A 43 -12.54 -11.99 -5.69
C GLN A 43 -11.15 -11.82 -5.08
N PRO A 44 -10.73 -10.59 -4.71
CA PRO A 44 -9.48 -10.39 -4.01
C PRO A 44 -9.56 -11.01 -2.61
N THR A 45 -8.54 -11.79 -2.25
CA THR A 45 -8.49 -12.52 -0.97
C THR A 45 -7.48 -11.95 0.01
N ILE A 46 -6.60 -11.04 -0.46
CA ILE A 46 -5.55 -10.43 0.36
C ILE A 46 -5.98 -9.01 0.71
N PRO A 47 -6.26 -8.71 2.00
CA PRO A 47 -6.49 -7.35 2.47
C PRO A 47 -5.23 -6.49 2.28
N LEU A 48 -5.42 -5.17 2.10
CA LEU A 48 -4.32 -4.24 1.83
C LEU A 48 -3.20 -4.32 2.88
N ARG A 49 -3.55 -4.29 4.18
CA ARG A 49 -2.58 -4.41 5.29
C ARG A 49 -1.72 -5.68 5.16
N LYS A 50 -2.37 -6.84 5.00
CA LYS A 50 -1.70 -8.13 4.85
C LYS A 50 -0.75 -8.15 3.66
N GLY A 51 -1.17 -7.58 2.53
CA GLY A 51 -0.31 -7.49 1.34
C GLY A 51 0.93 -6.61 1.58
N ILE A 52 0.78 -5.49 2.29
CA ILE A 52 1.90 -4.61 2.66
C ILE A 52 2.86 -5.31 3.62
N GLU A 53 2.34 -6.01 4.64
CA GLU A 53 3.13 -6.81 5.60
C GLU A 53 3.98 -7.86 4.87
N GLN A 54 3.35 -8.67 4.00
CA GLN A 54 4.05 -9.68 3.19
C GLN A 54 5.12 -9.07 2.27
N THR A 55 4.83 -7.90 1.70
CA THR A 55 5.79 -7.19 0.84
C THR A 55 6.98 -6.67 1.65
N HIS A 56 6.73 -6.16 2.85
CA HIS A 56 7.78 -5.69 3.75
C HIS A 56 8.66 -6.86 4.25
N GLU A 57 8.05 -7.99 4.62
CA GLU A 57 8.78 -9.21 4.98
C GLU A 57 9.68 -9.70 3.83
N TRP A 58 9.13 -9.75 2.62
CA TRP A 58 9.92 -10.09 1.43
C TRP A 58 11.07 -9.11 1.22
N PHE A 59 10.83 -7.81 1.37
CA PHE A 59 11.86 -6.78 1.26
C PHE A 59 13.00 -7.03 2.25
N LEU A 60 12.70 -7.25 3.54
CA LEU A 60 13.72 -7.52 4.56
C LEU A 60 14.54 -8.78 4.26
N ALA A 61 13.91 -9.81 3.70
CA ALA A 61 14.59 -11.06 3.36
C ALA A 61 15.50 -10.96 2.11
N ASN A 62 15.25 -9.99 1.23
CA ASN A 62 15.92 -9.90 -0.08
C ASN A 62 16.72 -8.59 -0.27
N TRP A 63 16.59 -7.63 0.64
CA TRP A 63 17.33 -6.40 0.57
C TRP A 63 18.81 -6.66 0.89
N PRO A 64 19.75 -6.24 0.02
CA PRO A 64 21.16 -6.39 0.30
C PRO A 64 21.52 -5.64 1.59
N GLN A 65 21.92 -6.37 2.63
CA GLN A 65 22.60 -5.75 3.75
C GLN A 65 23.98 -5.31 3.25
N LYS A 66 24.24 -4.00 3.32
CA LYS A 66 25.58 -3.47 3.07
C LYS A 66 26.51 -3.84 4.21
#